data_AF-A0A3A8PB48-F1
#
_entry.id   AF-A0A3A8PB48-F1
#
_cell.length_a   1.000
_cell.length_b   1.000
_cell.length_c   1.000
_cell.angle_alpha   90.00
_cell.angle_beta   90.00
_cell.angle_gamma   90.00
#
_symmetry.space_group_name_H-M   'P 1'
#
loop_
_entity.id
_entity.type
_entity.pdbx_description
1 polymer ?
#
loop_
_entity_poly.entity_id
_entity_poly.type
_entity_poly.pdbx_seq_one_letter_code
_entity_poly.pdbx_strand_id
1 'polypeptide(L)'
;PGNAASGEGRGIFYQRPSLQAEDAERVRGTPRRRFDPRRLPLGLTQVVGHTRDKRVRELVSPGPVRDGVLRHLVTDGTRVDYAHGPPPETGAGEAVMVFTDGAMREGRAEDFELFDLDARRAVPLEGR
;
A
#
# COMPACT_ATOMS: atom_id res chain seq x y z
N PRO A 1 -9.02 -11.50 -3.16
CA PRO A 1 -10.12 -10.50 -3.14
C PRO A 1 -10.51 -10.18 -1.69
N GLY A 2 -10.85 -8.93 -1.37
CA GLY A 2 -11.18 -8.53 -0.01
C GLY A 2 -12.33 -7.54 0.06
N ASN A 3 -13.18 -7.61 1.10
CA ASN A 3 -14.43 -6.85 1.22
C ASN A 3 -14.52 -6.19 2.61
N ALA A 4 -14.91 -4.92 2.66
CA ALA A 4 -15.02 -4.13 3.89
C ALA A 4 -16.15 -4.59 4.83
N ALA A 5 -17.24 -5.12 4.27
CA ALA A 5 -18.38 -5.66 5.02
C ALA A 5 -18.11 -7.03 5.64
N SER A 6 -17.28 -7.87 5.01
CA SER A 6 -16.97 -9.23 5.49
C SER A 6 -15.56 -9.37 6.10
N GLY A 7 -14.74 -8.32 6.03
CA GLY A 7 -13.45 -8.24 6.72
C GLY A 7 -12.32 -9.09 6.12
N GLU A 8 -12.45 -9.56 4.88
CA GLU A 8 -11.40 -10.36 4.25
C GLU A 8 -10.41 -9.48 3.47
N GLY A 9 -9.11 -9.75 3.62
CA GLY A 9 -8.04 -9.13 2.84
C GLY A 9 -6.88 -10.12 2.73
N ARG A 10 -6.66 -10.71 1.53
CA ARG A 10 -5.65 -11.76 1.28
C ARG A 10 -4.29 -11.22 0.79
N GLY A 11 -3.90 -10.01 1.21
CA GLY A 11 -2.73 -9.26 0.71
C GLY A 11 -1.47 -9.35 1.60
N ILE A 12 -0.30 -9.20 0.98
CA ILE A 12 1.07 -9.54 1.40
C ILE A 12 1.63 -8.60 2.50
N PHE A 13 1.23 -8.77 3.75
CA PHE A 13 2.03 -8.28 4.88
C PHE A 13 2.25 -9.41 5.88
N TYR A 14 3.51 -9.86 5.97
CA TYR A 14 4.15 -10.75 6.94
C TYR A 14 3.31 -11.84 7.66
N GLN A 15 3.80 -13.09 7.51
CA GLN A 15 3.30 -14.40 7.97
C GLN A 15 2.08 -14.95 7.19
N ARG A 16 2.37 -15.82 6.21
CA ARG A 16 1.40 -16.82 5.75
C ARG A 16 1.66 -18.15 6.44
N PRO A 17 0.65 -18.72 7.09
CA PRO A 17 0.27 -20.10 6.81
C PRO A 17 -0.84 -20.08 5.76
N SER A 18 -0.63 -20.79 4.66
CA SER A 18 -1.64 -21.05 3.63
C SER A 18 -2.86 -21.71 4.25
N LEU A 19 -4.05 -21.11 4.12
CA LEU A 19 -5.29 -21.66 4.66
C LEU A 19 -5.81 -22.77 3.73
N GLN A 20 -5.67 -24.03 4.14
CA GLN A 20 -6.55 -25.09 3.68
C GLN A 20 -7.87 -25.02 4.46
N ALA A 21 -8.96 -25.59 3.95
CA ALA A 21 -10.27 -25.56 4.61
C ALA A 21 -10.24 -26.16 6.03
N GLU A 22 -9.30 -27.07 6.28
CA GLU A 22 -9.06 -27.76 7.54
C GLU A 22 -8.48 -26.84 8.64
N ASP A 23 -7.89 -25.70 8.28
CA ASP A 23 -7.27 -24.76 9.24
C ASP A 23 -8.29 -23.81 9.92
N ALA A 24 -9.57 -23.86 9.52
CA ALA A 24 -10.60 -22.90 9.93
C ALA A 24 -10.79 -22.76 11.45
N GLU A 25 -10.64 -23.84 12.21
CA GLU A 25 -10.69 -23.80 13.68
C GLU A 25 -9.47 -23.12 14.30
N ARG A 26 -8.30 -23.28 13.68
CA ARG A 26 -7.02 -22.73 14.16
C ARG A 26 -6.90 -21.22 13.95
N VAL A 27 -7.58 -20.67 12.93
CA VAL A 27 -7.63 -19.22 12.66
C VAL A 27 -8.64 -18.47 13.51
N ARG A 28 -9.58 -19.16 14.19
CA ARG A 28 -10.64 -18.54 15.00
C ARG A 28 -10.07 -17.70 16.17
N GLY A 29 -8.92 -18.13 16.71
CA GLY A 29 -8.14 -17.40 17.72
C GLY A 29 -6.98 -16.55 17.17
N THR A 30 -6.72 -16.60 15.86
CA THR A 30 -5.64 -15.81 15.25
C THR A 30 -6.17 -14.41 14.96
N PRO A 31 -5.52 -13.33 15.47
CA PRO A 31 -5.99 -11.97 15.26
C PRO A 31 -6.21 -11.72 13.76
N ARG A 32 -7.44 -11.32 13.40
CA ARG A 32 -7.75 -10.86 12.04
C ARG A 32 -6.87 -9.65 11.75
N ARG A 33 -5.83 -9.85 10.93
CA ARG A 33 -4.75 -8.88 10.68
C ARG A 33 -5.25 -7.76 9.76
N ARG A 34 -6.06 -6.85 10.31
CA ARG A 34 -6.25 -5.55 9.65
C ARG A 34 -4.92 -4.81 9.76
N PHE A 35 -4.36 -4.45 8.62
CA PHE A 35 -3.23 -3.54 8.54
C PHE A 35 -3.69 -2.18 9.06
N ASP A 36 -3.15 -1.74 10.19
CA ASP A 36 -3.31 -0.37 10.68
C ASP A 36 -2.03 0.39 10.30
N PRO A 37 -2.08 1.34 9.35
CA PRO A 37 -0.90 2.07 8.91
C PRO A 37 -0.18 2.77 10.07
N ARG A 38 -0.90 3.18 11.12
CA ARG A 38 -0.33 3.83 12.31
C ARG A 38 0.64 2.94 13.11
N ARG A 39 0.68 1.64 12.79
CA ARG A 39 1.58 0.68 13.44
C ARG A 39 2.83 0.39 12.61
N LEU A 40 3.05 1.11 11.51
CA LEU A 40 4.28 1.03 10.75
C LEU A 40 5.48 1.44 11.62
N PRO A 41 6.65 0.78 11.45
CA PRO A 41 7.85 1.20 12.16
C PRO A 41 8.31 2.57 11.66
N LEU A 42 8.39 3.54 12.57
CA LEU A 42 8.86 4.89 12.28
C LEU A 42 10.31 4.89 11.79
N GLY A 43 10.66 5.87 10.97
CA GLY A 43 11.97 6.01 10.35
C GLY A 43 12.22 5.08 9.16
N LEU A 44 11.21 4.26 8.78
CA LEU A 44 11.32 3.37 7.63
C LEU A 44 10.50 3.87 6.44
N THR A 45 11.09 3.71 5.25
CA THR A 45 10.39 3.80 3.97
C THR A 45 10.25 2.42 3.36
N GLN A 46 9.03 2.04 2.98
CA GLN A 46 8.72 0.79 2.32
C GLN A 46 8.15 1.05 0.93
N VAL A 47 8.47 0.19 -0.04
CA VAL A 47 7.89 0.25 -1.39
C VAL A 47 7.03 -0.98 -1.63
N VAL A 48 5.81 -0.79 -2.13
CA VAL A 48 4.82 -1.86 -2.35
C VAL A 48 4.29 -1.80 -3.77
N GLY A 49 4.34 -2.94 -4.48
CA GLY A 49 4.00 -3.03 -5.90
C GLY A 49 2.67 -3.69 -6.25
N HIS A 50 1.90 -4.19 -5.28
CA HIS A 50 0.75 -5.07 -5.57
C HIS A 50 -0.61 -4.51 -5.13
N THR A 51 -0.63 -3.33 -4.50
CA THR A 51 -1.86 -2.76 -3.94
C THR A 51 -2.32 -1.64 -4.85
N ARG A 52 -3.46 -1.85 -5.53
CA ARG A 52 -4.13 -0.82 -6.35
C ARG A 52 -4.69 0.30 -5.49
N ASP A 53 -4.79 1.51 -6.07
CA ASP A 53 -5.30 2.69 -5.36
C ASP A 53 -6.71 2.47 -4.81
N LYS A 54 -7.57 1.79 -5.59
CA LYS A 54 -8.93 1.40 -5.18
C LYS A 54 -8.95 0.80 -3.77
N ARG A 55 -8.00 -0.07 -3.45
CA ARG A 55 -7.99 -0.76 -2.16
C ARG A 55 -7.63 0.15 -0.99
N VAL A 56 -6.74 1.11 -1.22
CA VAL A 56 -6.35 2.08 -0.19
C VAL A 56 -7.46 3.11 0.02
N ARG A 57 -8.11 3.56 -1.06
CA ARG A 57 -9.29 4.44 -0.99
C ARG A 57 -10.47 3.79 -0.26
N GLU A 58 -10.71 2.50 -0.47
CA GLU A 58 -11.76 1.76 0.24
C GLU A 58 -11.51 1.62 1.75
N LEU A 59 -10.25 1.48 2.17
CA LEU A 59 -9.92 1.03 3.53
C LEU A 59 -9.30 2.10 4.43
N VAL A 60 -8.66 3.12 3.87
CA VAL A 60 -7.79 4.04 4.61
C VAL A 60 -8.18 5.50 4.39
N SER A 61 -8.27 5.94 3.14
CA SER A 61 -8.47 7.35 2.81
C SER A 61 -9.44 7.51 1.62
N PRO A 62 -10.76 7.51 1.85
CA PRO A 62 -11.77 7.65 0.80
C PRO A 62 -11.52 8.84 -0.11
N GLY A 63 -11.66 8.64 -1.43
CA GLY A 63 -11.33 9.65 -2.43
C GLY A 63 -11.25 9.06 -3.84
N PRO A 64 -10.87 9.88 -4.83
CA PRO A 64 -10.76 9.44 -6.23
C PRO A 64 -9.67 8.38 -6.38
N VAL A 65 -9.97 7.38 -7.21
CA VAL A 65 -9.08 6.28 -7.56
C VAL A 65 -8.33 6.64 -8.85
N ARG A 66 -7.01 6.47 -8.84
CA ARG A 66 -6.14 6.59 -10.01
C ARG A 66 -5.17 5.42 -10.06
N ASP A 67 -5.24 4.64 -11.13
CA ASP A 67 -4.27 3.62 -11.43
C ASP A 67 -3.09 4.23 -12.22
N GLY A 68 -1.89 3.66 -12.11
CA GLY A 68 -0.68 4.04 -12.86
C GLY A 68 0.19 5.10 -12.16
N VAL A 69 -0.40 5.94 -11.31
CA VAL A 69 0.35 6.99 -10.59
C VAL A 69 1.10 6.43 -9.38
N LEU A 70 2.23 7.05 -9.05
CA LEU A 70 2.84 6.86 -7.73
C LEU A 70 1.91 7.39 -6.66
N ARG A 71 1.93 6.74 -5.51
CA ARG A 71 1.13 7.14 -4.36
C ARG A 71 1.96 6.92 -3.12
N HIS A 72 1.65 7.62 -2.06
CA HIS A 72 2.32 7.43 -0.79
C HIS A 72 1.35 7.48 0.38
N LEU A 73 1.75 6.82 1.45
CA LEU A 73 1.17 6.95 2.78
C LEU A 73 2.28 7.38 3.73
N VAL A 74 2.01 8.41 4.52
CA VAL A 74 2.87 8.86 5.63
C VAL A 74 2.11 8.71 6.94
N THR A 75 2.80 8.31 8.00
CA THR A 75 2.24 8.25 9.34
C THR A 75 3.29 8.57 10.39
N ASP A 76 2.88 9.26 11.44
CA ASP A 76 3.67 9.51 12.66
C ASP A 76 3.31 8.54 13.80
N GLY A 77 2.51 7.50 13.49
CA GLY A 77 1.95 6.57 14.47
C GLY A 77 0.63 7.01 15.08
N THR A 78 0.15 8.21 14.77
CA THR A 78 -1.15 8.74 15.22
C THR A 78 -2.04 9.14 14.05
N ARG A 79 -1.47 9.78 13.04
CA ARG A 79 -2.14 10.26 11.82
C ARG A 79 -1.74 9.42 10.62
N VAL A 80 -2.59 9.44 9.60
CA VAL A 80 -2.33 8.74 8.34
C VAL A 80 -2.71 9.68 7.21
N ASP A 81 -1.71 10.08 6.44
CA ASP A 81 -1.87 10.92 5.27
C ASP A 81 -1.61 10.07 4.03
N TYR A 82 -2.50 10.20 3.05
CA TYR A 82 -2.42 9.43 1.81
C TYR A 82 -2.69 10.32 0.61
N ALA A 83 -1.74 10.36 -0.31
CA ALA A 83 -1.82 11.20 -1.50
C ALA A 83 -1.23 10.51 -2.74
N HIS A 84 -1.58 11.07 -3.90
CA HIS A 84 -0.94 10.73 -5.17
C HIS A 84 0.37 11.52 -5.30
N GLY A 85 1.32 10.97 -6.05
CA GLY A 85 2.69 11.48 -6.20
C GLY A 85 3.71 10.85 -5.26
N PRO A 86 5.01 11.22 -5.40
CA PRO A 86 6.08 10.76 -4.52
C PRO A 86 5.88 11.29 -3.09
N PRO A 87 6.46 10.61 -2.07
CA PRO A 87 6.37 11.09 -0.70
C PRO A 87 7.09 12.43 -0.51
N PRO A 88 6.64 13.28 0.42
CA PRO A 88 7.40 14.45 0.84
C PRO A 88 8.70 14.03 1.55
N GLU A 89 9.59 14.99 1.81
CA GLU A 89 10.69 14.79 2.76
C GLU A 89 10.12 14.45 4.14
N THR A 90 10.65 13.40 4.76
CA THR A 90 10.18 12.86 6.04
C THR A 90 11.34 12.60 6.98
N GLY A 91 11.05 12.67 8.29
CA GLY A 91 12.04 12.47 9.36
C GLY A 91 11.96 11.10 10.03
N ALA A 92 12.84 10.86 11.01
CA ALA A 92 12.87 9.60 11.77
C ALA A 92 11.58 9.33 12.59
N GLY A 93 10.76 10.37 12.81
CA GLY A 93 9.45 10.25 13.49
C GLY A 93 8.33 9.78 12.58
N GLU A 94 8.59 9.55 11.30
CA GLU A 94 7.56 9.21 10.31
C GLU A 94 7.90 7.88 9.63
N ALA A 95 6.87 7.09 9.35
CA ALA A 95 6.96 5.94 8.47
C ALA A 95 6.32 6.26 7.13
N VAL A 96 6.93 5.78 6.05
CA VAL A 96 6.49 6.03 4.68
C VAL A 96 6.23 4.71 3.97
N MET A 97 5.12 4.62 3.26
CA MET A 97 4.88 3.61 2.24
C MET A 97 4.72 4.26 0.89
N VAL A 98 5.53 3.86 -0.08
CA VAL A 98 5.40 4.22 -1.49
C VAL A 98 4.69 3.08 -2.21
N PHE A 99 3.64 3.40 -2.94
CA PHE A 99 2.93 2.47 -3.79
C PHE A 99 3.39 2.69 -5.23
N THR A 100 4.10 1.71 -5.75
CA THR A 100 4.34 1.56 -7.19
C THR A 100 3.13 0.78 -7.69
N ASP A 101 2.35 1.35 -8.60
CA ASP A 101 0.99 0.88 -8.82
C ASP A 101 0.93 -0.60 -9.26
N GLY A 102 0.16 -1.41 -8.52
CA GLY A 102 -0.04 -2.83 -8.81
C GLY A 102 -1.11 -3.12 -9.85
N ALA A 103 -1.65 -2.09 -10.50
CA ALA A 103 -2.64 -2.17 -11.56
C ALA A 103 -2.06 -2.37 -12.96
N MET A 104 -0.83 -2.90 -13.09
CA MET A 104 -0.17 -3.05 -14.40
C MET A 104 -0.93 -3.93 -15.41
N ARG A 105 -1.93 -4.70 -14.97
CA ARG A 105 -2.80 -5.47 -15.89
C ARG A 105 -4.01 -4.66 -16.38
N GLU A 106 -4.27 -3.49 -15.79
CA GLU A 106 -5.48 -2.71 -15.95
C GLU A 106 -5.26 -1.33 -16.58
N GLY A 107 -4.02 -0.86 -16.63
CA GLY A 107 -3.60 0.39 -17.30
C GLY A 107 -2.66 0.15 -18.46
N ARG A 108 -2.40 1.19 -19.27
CA ARG A 108 -1.38 1.15 -20.32
C ARG A 108 -0.01 1.40 -19.68
N ALA A 109 1.05 0.80 -20.21
CA ALA A 109 2.39 0.89 -19.61
C ALA A 109 2.90 2.33 -19.50
N GLU A 110 2.54 3.17 -20.47
CA GLU A 110 2.83 4.61 -20.55
C GLU A 110 2.12 5.46 -19.50
N ASP A 111 1.11 4.93 -18.83
CA ASP A 111 0.43 5.64 -17.73
C ASP A 111 1.15 5.42 -16.39
N PHE A 112 2.16 4.52 -16.33
CA PHE A 112 2.84 4.17 -15.09
C PHE A 112 3.99 5.12 -14.78
N GLU A 113 3.88 5.84 -13.67
CA GLU A 113 4.96 6.63 -13.13
C GLU A 113 6.07 5.73 -12.56
N LEU A 114 7.31 5.99 -12.96
CA LEU A 114 8.48 5.29 -12.44
C LEU A 114 8.98 5.96 -11.16
N PHE A 115 9.54 5.18 -10.24
CA PHE A 115 10.08 5.67 -8.97
C PHE A 115 11.59 5.48 -8.91
N ASP A 116 12.32 6.58 -8.72
CA ASP A 116 13.74 6.59 -8.39
C ASP A 116 13.90 6.28 -6.90
N LEU A 117 14.50 5.14 -6.57
CA LEU A 117 14.69 4.71 -5.18
C LEU A 117 15.76 5.53 -4.44
N ASP A 118 16.76 6.03 -5.18
CA ASP A 118 17.88 6.78 -4.60
C ASP A 118 17.44 8.23 -4.34
N ALA A 119 16.84 8.86 -5.34
CA ALA A 119 16.36 10.24 -5.24
C ALA A 119 14.94 10.36 -4.62
N ARG A 120 14.27 9.22 -4.38
CA ARG A 120 12.91 9.13 -3.81
C ARG A 120 11.88 10.00 -4.52
N ARG A 121 11.93 10.04 -5.85
CA ARG A 121 11.08 10.91 -6.68
C ARG A 121 10.51 10.16 -7.88
N ALA A 122 9.49 10.75 -8.49
CA ALA A 122 8.99 10.28 -9.78
C ALA A 122 10.03 10.52 -10.87
N VAL A 123 10.16 9.56 -11.80
CA VAL A 123 10.97 9.70 -13.01
C VAL A 123 10.03 9.93 -14.20
N PRO A 124 10.20 11.03 -14.95
CA PRO A 124 9.45 11.25 -16.18
C PRO A 124 9.70 10.13 -17.18
N LEU A 125 8.64 9.66 -17.86
CA LEU A 125 8.76 8.67 -18.94
C LEU A 125 9.33 9.28 -20.24
N GLU A 126 9.38 10.61 -20.35
CA GLU A 126 9.99 11.31 -21.50
C GLU A 126 11.52 11.29 -21.38
N GLY A 127 12.16 10.45 -22.20
CA GLY A 127 13.62 10.33 -22.24
C GLY A 127 14.16 8.93 -22.59
N ARG A 128 13.40 8.08 -23.27
CA ARG A 128 13.94 6.90 -23.98
C ARG A 128 13.93 7.14 -25.47
#